data_AF-A0A849R8N9-F1
#
_entry.id   AF-A0A849R8N9-F1
#
_cell.length_a   1.000
_cell.length_b   1.000
_cell.length_c   1.000
_cell.angle_alpha   90.00
_cell.angle_beta   90.00
_cell.angle_gamma   90.00
#
_symmetry.space_group_name_H-M   'P 1'
#
loop_
_entity.id
_entity.type
_entity.pdbx_description
1 polymer ?
#
loop_
_entity_poly.entity_id
_entity_poly.type
_entity_poly.pdbx_seq_one_letter_code
_entity_poly.pdbx_strand_id
1 'polypeptide(L)'
;MFKNFKVSFFLAHKSIRRGNIGTVILTVTIMSLIFVNLIFLPSIVSGIGESMNVMIIDYTYSNIVIEPKEDNRYINNVDSIQKKINSLPGVVGTSARYMTGAT
;
A
#
# COMPACT_ATOMS: atom_id res chain seq x y z
N MET A 1 -19.44 -3.31 39.52
CA MET A 1 -19.25 -3.95 38.19
C MET A 1 -17.78 -4.23 37.86
N PHE A 2 -16.88 -3.24 37.88
CA PHE A 2 -15.43 -3.44 37.59
C PHE A 2 -14.68 -4.43 38.50
N LYS A 3 -15.06 -4.55 39.79
CA LYS A 3 -14.48 -5.56 40.71
C LYS A 3 -14.75 -6.99 40.24
N ASN A 4 -15.94 -7.27 39.71
CA ASN A 4 -16.30 -8.60 39.23
C ASN A 4 -15.46 -9.00 38.01
N PHE A 5 -15.19 -8.05 37.11
CA PHE A 5 -14.33 -8.28 35.94
C PHE A 5 -12.89 -8.65 36.35
N LYS A 6 -12.33 -7.94 37.33
CA LYS A 6 -11.01 -8.28 37.91
C LYS A 6 -10.99 -9.69 38.51
N VAL A 7 -12.04 -10.07 39.23
CA VAL A 7 -12.15 -11.41 39.83
C VAL A 7 -12.30 -12.49 38.76
N SER A 8 -13.16 -12.28 37.75
CA SER A 8 -13.33 -13.20 36.62
C SER A 8 -12.04 -13.39 35.83
N PHE A 9 -11.28 -12.31 35.60
CA PHE A 9 -9.97 -12.39 34.92
C PHE A 9 -8.94 -13.17 35.75
N PHE A 10 -8.87 -12.92 37.06
CA PHE A 10 -7.99 -13.67 37.96
C PHE A 10 -8.32 -15.18 37.98
N LEU A 11 -9.61 -15.51 38.04
CA LEU A 11 -10.09 -16.89 37.98
C LEU A 11 -9.76 -17.55 36.64
N ALA A 12 -9.98 -16.86 35.51
CA ALA A 12 -9.65 -17.36 34.19
C ALA A 12 -8.15 -17.62 34.04
N HIS A 13 -7.29 -16.66 34.44
CA HIS A 13 -5.84 -16.83 34.39
C HIS A 13 -5.37 -18.03 35.24
N LYS A 14 -5.89 -18.15 36.46
CA LYS A 14 -5.57 -19.28 37.35
C LYS A 14 -6.08 -20.61 36.77
N SER A 15 -7.25 -20.63 36.14
CA SER A 15 -7.84 -21.81 35.50
C SER A 15 -7.01 -22.29 34.31
N ILE A 16 -6.59 -21.37 33.44
CA ILE A 16 -5.75 -21.67 32.27
C ILE A 16 -4.41 -22.27 32.72
N ARG A 17 -3.79 -21.70 33.77
CA ARG A 17 -2.49 -22.16 34.28
C ARG A 17 -2.56 -23.49 35.03
N ARG A 18 -3.69 -23.78 35.70
CA ARG A 18 -3.89 -25.02 36.48
C ARG A 18 -4.50 -26.17 35.65
N GLY A 19 -5.03 -25.87 34.47
CA GLY A 19 -5.52 -26.84 33.50
C GLY A 19 -4.40 -27.50 32.69
N ASN A 20 -4.75 -28.05 31.51
CA ASN A 20 -3.78 -28.66 30.62
C ASN A 20 -3.04 -27.60 29.79
N ILE A 21 -1.82 -27.27 30.21
CA ILE A 21 -0.98 -26.28 29.53
C ILE A 21 -0.65 -26.67 28.09
N GLY A 22 -0.56 -27.98 27.79
CA GLY A 22 -0.33 -28.48 26.44
C GLY A 22 -1.50 -28.14 25.51
N THR A 23 -2.73 -28.30 25.99
CA THR A 23 -3.94 -27.91 25.23
C THR A 23 -3.98 -26.41 25.00
N VAL A 24 -3.66 -25.60 26.01
CA VAL A 24 -3.64 -24.13 25.88
C VAL A 24 -2.62 -23.69 24.82
N ILE A 25 -1.41 -24.24 24.86
CA ILE A 25 -0.36 -23.96 23.86
C ILE A 25 -0.82 -24.37 22.46
N LEU A 26 -1.44 -25.56 22.34
CA LEU A 26 -1.93 -26.05 21.06
C LEU A 26 -3.05 -25.14 20.51
N THR A 27 -4.01 -24.75 21.35
CA THR A 27 -5.09 -23.84 20.94
C THR A 27 -4.56 -22.47 20.51
N VAL A 28 -3.63 -21.88 21.27
CA VAL A 28 -3.01 -20.59 20.91
C VAL A 28 -2.23 -20.71 19.61
N THR A 29 -1.51 -21.81 19.40
CA THR A 29 -0.78 -22.08 18.15
C THR A 29 -1.74 -22.19 16.97
N ILE A 30 -2.81 -22.98 17.08
CA ILE A 30 -3.82 -23.13 16.02
C ILE A 30 -4.48 -21.78 15.72
N MET A 31 -4.91 -21.04 16.74
CA MET A 31 -5.52 -19.72 16.56
C MET A 31 -4.55 -18.74 15.87
N SER A 32 -3.27 -18.75 16.25
CA SER A 32 -2.24 -17.94 15.63
C SER A 32 -2.04 -18.33 14.17
N LEU A 33 -2.02 -19.62 13.86
CA LEU A 33 -1.85 -20.11 12.49
C LEU A 33 -3.04 -19.75 11.60
N ILE A 34 -4.27 -19.86 12.12
CA ILE A 34 -5.48 -19.41 11.43
C ILE A 34 -5.41 -17.91 11.15
N PHE A 35 -5.01 -17.11 12.14
CA PHE A 35 -4.87 -15.66 11.97
C PHE A 35 -3.85 -15.30 10.90
N VAL A 36 -2.67 -15.93 10.94
CA VAL A 36 -1.64 -15.76 9.90
C VAL A 36 -2.21 -16.15 8.54
N ASN A 37 -2.87 -17.30 8.42
CA ASN A 37 -3.43 -17.77 7.16
C ASN A 37 -4.47 -16.79 6.58
N LEU A 38 -5.32 -16.21 7.43
CA LEU A 38 -6.35 -15.25 7.01
C LEU A 38 -5.79 -13.92 6.51
N ILE A 39 -4.68 -13.45 7.09
CA ILE A 39 -4.10 -12.13 6.76
C ILE A 39 -3.00 -12.23 5.70
N PHE A 40 -2.34 -13.38 5.60
CA PHE A 40 -1.20 -13.59 4.70
C PHE A 40 -1.56 -13.34 3.23
N LEU A 41 -2.61 -14.00 2.74
CA LEU A 41 -2.98 -13.91 1.32
C LEU A 41 -3.41 -12.48 0.92
N PRO A 42 -4.34 -11.82 1.66
CA PRO A 42 -4.69 -10.42 1.36
C PRO A 42 -3.49 -9.49 1.43
N SER A 43 -2.58 -9.67 2.39
CA SER A 43 -1.40 -8.80 2.56
C SER A 43 -0.45 -8.89 1.38
N ILE A 44 -0.20 -10.10 0.85
CA ILE A 44 0.62 -10.28 -0.35
C ILE A 44 -0.06 -9.63 -1.56
N VAL A 45 -1.35 -9.90 -1.75
CA VAL A 45 -2.10 -9.35 -2.89
C VAL A 45 -2.12 -7.82 -2.85
N SER A 46 -2.39 -7.22 -1.70
CA SER A 46 -2.36 -5.76 -1.53
C SER A 46 -0.95 -5.19 -1.71
N GLY A 47 0.09 -5.84 -1.18
CA GLY A 47 1.47 -5.39 -1.35
C GLY A 47 1.94 -5.40 -2.81
N ILE A 48 1.56 -6.43 -3.57
CA ILE A 48 1.80 -6.49 -5.02
C ILE A 48 1.03 -5.37 -5.72
N GLY A 49 -0.25 -5.19 -5.40
CA GLY A 49 -1.08 -4.14 -6.00
C GLY A 49 -0.49 -2.75 -5.82
N GLU A 50 -0.05 -2.40 -4.62
CA GLU A 50 0.58 -1.11 -4.33
C GLU A 50 1.92 -0.95 -5.07
N SER A 51 2.74 -2.00 -5.07
CA SER A 51 4.04 -1.99 -5.77
C SER A 51 3.86 -1.80 -7.28
N MET A 52 2.85 -2.44 -7.86
CA MET A 52 2.49 -2.26 -9.27
C MET A 52 2.01 -0.84 -9.54
N ASN A 53 1.18 -0.26 -8.67
CA ASN A 53 0.71 1.11 -8.83
C ASN A 53 1.88 2.12 -8.82
N VAL A 54 2.78 2.01 -7.84
CA VAL A 54 4.00 2.82 -7.77
C VAL A 54 4.84 2.66 -9.04
N MET A 55 5.07 1.42 -9.48
CA MET A 55 5.85 1.15 -10.70
C MET A 55 5.18 1.73 -11.97
N ILE A 56 3.86 1.64 -12.07
CA ILE A 56 3.08 2.23 -13.17
C ILE A 56 3.22 3.74 -13.17
N ILE A 57 3.11 4.40 -12.01
CA ILE A 57 3.27 5.86 -11.87
C ILE A 57 4.70 6.30 -12.17
N ASP A 58 5.71 5.58 -11.68
CA ASP A 58 7.11 6.00 -11.78
C ASP A 58 7.71 5.72 -13.16
N TYR A 59 7.34 4.60 -13.81
CA TYR A 59 8.02 4.16 -15.04
C TYR A 59 7.17 4.28 -16.30
N THR A 60 5.84 4.12 -16.22
CA THR A 60 4.98 4.04 -17.41
C THR A 60 4.20 5.33 -17.63
N TYR A 61 3.58 5.84 -16.56
CA TYR A 61 2.77 7.04 -16.59
C TYR A 61 3.49 8.19 -15.87
N SER A 62 2.80 9.30 -15.75
CA SER A 62 3.18 10.39 -14.87
C SER A 62 1.89 10.80 -14.17
N ASN A 63 1.96 11.41 -12.98
CA ASN A 63 0.73 11.79 -12.27
C ASN A 63 -0.16 12.74 -13.10
N ILE A 64 0.43 13.48 -14.04
CA ILE A 64 -0.25 14.38 -14.98
C ILE A 64 0.40 14.21 -16.36
N VAL A 65 -0.42 14.08 -17.41
CA VAL A 65 0.01 14.03 -18.81
C VAL A 65 -0.48 15.28 -19.53
N ILE A 66 0.39 15.90 -20.32
CA ILE A 66 0.08 17.09 -21.13
C ILE A 66 0.22 16.71 -22.61
N GLU A 67 -0.86 16.90 -23.36
CA GLU A 67 -0.93 16.57 -24.79
C GLU A 67 -1.03 17.84 -25.65
N PRO A 68 -0.57 17.79 -26.92
CA PRO A 68 -0.77 18.90 -27.84
C PRO A 68 -2.27 19.08 -28.15
N LYS A 69 -2.67 20.31 -28.48
CA LYS A 69 -4.03 20.62 -28.93
C LYS A 69 -4.38 19.77 -30.17
N GLU A 70 -5.65 19.38 -30.33
CA GLU A 70 -6.14 18.48 -31.40
C GLU A 70 -5.64 18.80 -32.82
N ASP A 71 -5.36 20.08 -33.12
CA ASP A 71 -4.92 20.56 -34.43
C ASP A 71 -3.38 20.64 -34.58
N ASN A 72 -2.61 20.27 -33.55
CA ASN A 72 -1.16 20.34 -33.50
C ASN A 72 -0.53 18.97 -33.23
N ARG A 73 0.51 18.64 -33.99
CA ARG A 73 1.26 17.38 -33.81
C ARG A 73 2.34 17.44 -32.72
N TYR A 74 2.75 18.64 -32.33
CA TYR A 74 3.84 18.85 -31.38
C TYR A 74 3.49 19.94 -30.37
N ILE A 75 4.01 19.80 -29.16
CA ILE A 75 4.02 20.88 -28.17
C ILE A 75 5.23 21.75 -28.49
N ASN A 76 4.99 23.00 -28.89
CA ASN A 76 6.06 23.95 -29.17
C ASN A 76 6.67 24.47 -27.87
N ASN A 77 7.99 24.74 -27.89
CA ASN A 77 8.73 25.38 -26.79
C ASN A 77 8.71 24.60 -25.47
N VAL A 78 8.87 23.27 -25.55
CA VAL A 78 8.80 22.33 -24.41
C VAL A 78 9.70 22.74 -23.25
N ASP A 79 10.94 23.19 -23.52
CA ASP A 79 11.90 23.59 -22.48
C ASP A 79 11.36 24.73 -21.59
N SER A 80 10.68 25.70 -22.19
CA SER A 80 10.09 26.83 -21.45
C SER A 80 8.92 26.38 -20.58
N ILE A 81 8.12 25.45 -21.10
CA ILE A 81 6.95 24.88 -20.41
C ILE A 81 7.41 24.01 -19.25
N GLN A 82 8.43 23.16 -19.45
CA GLN A 82 9.02 22.35 -18.39
C GLN A 82 9.61 23.20 -17.27
N LYS A 83 10.35 24.27 -17.60
CA LYS A 83 10.88 25.20 -16.58
C LYS A 83 9.75 25.83 -15.74
N LYS A 84 8.65 26.21 -16.39
CA LYS A 84 7.48 26.77 -15.71
C LYS A 84 6.81 25.73 -14.80
N ILE A 85 6.64 24.50 -15.26
CA ILE A 85 6.00 23.43 -14.47
C ILE A 85 6.89 23.04 -13.28
N ASN A 86 8.20 22.89 -13.47
CA ASN A 86 9.14 22.59 -12.39
C ASN A 86 9.24 23.71 -11.33
N SER A 87 8.79 24.94 -11.65
CA SER A 87 8.73 26.05 -10.70
C SER A 87 7.48 26.01 -9.79
N LEU A 88 6.50 25.14 -10.09
CA LEU A 88 5.28 25.02 -9.29
C LEU A 88 5.51 24.16 -8.04
N PRO A 89 4.99 24.56 -6.86
CA PRO A 89 5.09 23.76 -5.66
C PRO A 89 4.31 22.44 -5.82
N GLY A 90 4.94 21.32 -5.45
CA GLY A 90 4.36 19.98 -5.55
C GLY A 90 4.73 19.21 -6.81
N VAL A 91 5.47 19.83 -7.74
CA VAL A 91 6.05 19.13 -8.91
C VAL A 91 7.40 18.54 -8.52
N VAL A 92 7.52 17.22 -8.58
CA VAL A 92 8.78 16.49 -8.30
C VAL A 92 9.70 16.46 -9.52
N GLY A 93 9.13 16.50 -10.73
CA GLY A 93 9.88 16.58 -11.98
C GLY A 93 8.99 16.50 -13.21
N THR A 94 9.56 16.80 -14.37
CA THR A 94 8.89 16.72 -15.67
C THR A 94 9.74 15.94 -16.66
N SER A 95 9.12 15.07 -17.47
CA SER A 95 9.79 14.38 -18.57
C SER A 95 9.07 14.68 -19.88
N ALA A 96 9.80 15.19 -20.86
CA ALA A 96 9.29 15.36 -22.22
C ALA A 96 9.45 14.04 -22.96
N ARG A 97 8.35 13.51 -23.51
CA ARG A 97 8.32 12.20 -24.19
C ARG A 97 7.67 12.36 -25.56
N TYR A 98 8.23 11.70 -26.56
CA TYR A 98 7.58 11.57 -27.88
C TYR A 98 6.57 10.41 -27.79
N MET A 99 5.29 10.68 -28.08
CA MET A 99 4.22 9.67 -27.97
C MET A 99 4.11 8.74 -29.18
N THR A 100 5.03 8.82 -30.14
CA THR A 100 5.04 7.92 -31.29
C THR A 100 6.47 7.66 -31.72
N GLY A 101 6.77 6.43 -32.13
CA GLY A 101 8.02 6.08 -32.78
C GLY A 101 8.11 6.87 -34.07
N ALA A 102 8.68 8.08 -34.00
CA ALA A 102 8.98 8.89 -35.17
C ALA A 102 10.20 8.26 -35.85
N THR A 103 9.94 7.36 -36.80
CA THR A 103 10.80 7.22 -37.98
C THR A 103 10.35 8.25 -39.00
#